data_AF-A0AAU4NE75-F1
#
_entry.id   AF-A0AAU4NE75-F1
#
_cell.length_a   1.000
_cell.length_b   1.000
_cell.length_c   1.000
_cell.angle_alpha   90.00
_cell.angle_beta   90.00
_cell.angle_gamma   90.00
#
_symmetry.space_group_name_H-M   'P 1'
#
loop_
_entity.id
_entity.type
_entity.pdbx_description
1 polymer ?
#
loop_
_entity_poly.entity_id
_entity_poly.type
_entity_poly.pdbx_seq_one_letter_code
_entity_poly.pdbx_strand_id
1 'polypeptide(L)'
;MIVDCGECTVRGDACSDCVVSVLLGVPGMPAASAGGPRDTPFATRRMRLEQDEQEAMAVLAESGLVPRLRLVGREIPSPQETGHDRPAAGPEHAAG
;
A
#
# COMPACT_ATOMS: atom_id res chain seq x y z
N MET A 1 6.86 7.81 -0.03
CA MET A 1 5.43 7.47 0.11
C MET A 1 5.24 5.95 0.09
N ILE A 2 4.31 5.40 0.88
CA ILE A 2 3.90 3.99 0.77
C ILE A 2 2.56 3.93 0.03
N VAL A 3 2.52 3.12 -1.02
CA VAL A 3 1.31 2.80 -1.79
C VAL A 3 0.86 1.40 -1.40
N ASP A 4 -0.32 1.28 -0.79
CA ASP A 4 -0.91 0.00 -0.42
C ASP A 4 -2.13 -0.30 -1.29
N CYS A 5 -1.95 -1.07 -2.37
CA CYS A 5 -3.09 -1.49 -3.17
C CYS A 5 -3.92 -2.58 -2.46
N GLY A 6 -3.41 -3.25 -1.42
CA GLY A 6 -4.20 -4.22 -0.63
C GLY A 6 -5.38 -3.56 0.09
N GLU A 7 -5.25 -2.27 0.36
CA GLU A 7 -6.16 -1.47 1.19
C GLU A 7 -6.95 -0.44 0.38
N CYS A 8 -6.78 -0.45 -0.95
CA CYS A 8 -7.49 0.44 -1.85
C CYS A 8 -8.91 -0.09 -2.08
N THR A 9 -9.93 0.65 -1.61
CA THR A 9 -11.34 0.20 -1.59
C THR A 9 -11.99 0.10 -2.97
N VAL A 10 -11.43 0.79 -3.97
CA VAL A 10 -11.89 0.78 -5.37
C VAL A 10 -10.96 -0.03 -6.28
N ARG A 11 -10.08 -0.86 -5.70
CA ARG A 11 -9.19 -1.73 -6.45
C ARG A 11 -9.98 -2.75 -7.28
N GLY A 12 -9.52 -3.00 -8.49
CA GLY A 12 -10.25 -3.78 -9.50
C GLY A 12 -11.01 -2.83 -10.42
N ASP A 13 -12.03 -2.16 -9.89
CA ASP A 13 -12.93 -1.29 -10.66
C ASP A 13 -12.20 -0.06 -11.24
N ALA A 14 -11.34 0.58 -10.45
CA ALA A 14 -10.58 1.76 -10.88
C ALA A 14 -9.18 1.43 -11.43
N CYS A 15 -8.80 0.14 -11.46
CA CYS A 15 -7.44 -0.26 -11.82
C CYS A 15 -7.12 -0.10 -13.31
N SER A 16 -8.12 -0.06 -14.19
CA SER A 16 -7.93 0.09 -15.64
C SER A 16 -7.32 1.44 -16.04
N ASP A 17 -7.53 2.47 -15.22
CA ASP A 17 -7.05 3.85 -15.43
C ASP A 17 -6.08 4.29 -14.30
N CYS A 18 -5.33 3.35 -13.71
CA CYS A 18 -4.38 3.65 -12.63
C CYS A 18 -2.93 3.51 -13.09
N VAL A 19 -2.08 4.49 -12.77
CA VAL A 19 -0.64 4.46 -13.07
C VAL A 19 0.07 3.18 -12.61
N VAL A 20 -0.34 2.63 -11.47
CA VAL A 20 0.25 1.42 -10.87
C VAL A 20 -0.04 0.18 -11.74
N SER A 21 -1.20 0.14 -12.41
CA SER A 21 -1.53 -0.93 -13.35
C SER A 21 -0.80 -0.77 -14.68
N VAL A 22 -0.60 0.47 -15.14
CA VAL A 22 0.10 0.76 -16.41
C VAL A 22 1.60 0.44 -16.29
N LEU A 23 2.24 0.86 -15.19
CA LEU A 23 3.67 0.64 -14.99
C LEU A 23 4.03 -0.77 -14.52
N LEU A 24 3.16 -1.44 -13.74
CA LEU A 24 3.47 -2.74 -13.12
C LEU A 24 2.55 -3.89 -13.58
N GLY A 25 1.68 -3.65 -14.56
CA GLY A 25 0.61 -4.56 -14.97
C GLY A 25 -0.57 -4.57 -14.00
N VAL A 26 -1.77 -4.92 -14.51
CA VAL A 26 -2.97 -5.11 -13.67
C VAL A 26 -2.79 -6.39 -12.84
N PRO A 27 -2.84 -6.34 -11.50
CA PRO A 27 -2.85 -7.54 -10.68
C PRO A 27 -4.16 -8.29 -10.96
N GLY A 28 -4.07 -9.35 -11.77
CA GLY A 28 -5.23 -10.10 -12.28
C GLY A 28 -5.10 -10.59 -13.73
N MET A 29 -4.12 -10.12 -14.51
CA MET A 29 -3.78 -10.76 -15.78
C MET A 29 -2.65 -11.78 -15.59
N PRO A 30 -2.73 -12.99 -16.18
CA PRO A 30 -1.62 -13.93 -16.17
C PRO A 30 -0.46 -13.30 -16.95
N ALA A 31 0.55 -12.82 -16.23
CA ALA A 31 1.85 -12.57 -16.82
C ALA A 31 2.26 -13.85 -17.54
N ALA A 32 2.54 -13.78 -18.84
CA ALA A 32 2.84 -14.95 -19.69
C ALA A 32 4.11 -15.73 -19.28
N SER A 33 4.71 -15.47 -18.11
CA SER A 33 5.93 -16.14 -17.66
C SER A 33 6.21 -16.02 -16.14
N ALA A 34 5.24 -16.22 -15.26
CA ALA A 34 5.56 -16.36 -13.82
C ALA A 34 4.69 -17.42 -13.13
N GLY A 35 5.27 -18.61 -12.92
CA GLY A 35 4.70 -19.69 -12.11
C GLY A 35 4.84 -19.40 -10.62
N GLY A 36 3.90 -18.63 -10.05
CA GLY A 36 3.71 -18.47 -8.60
C GLY A 36 2.36 -19.04 -8.12
N PRO A 37 2.19 -19.33 -6.80
CA PRO A 37 0.95 -19.87 -6.25
C PRO A 37 -0.25 -18.99 -6.59
N ARG A 38 -1.32 -19.60 -7.12
CA ARG A 38 -2.44 -18.90 -7.79
C ARG A 38 -3.51 -18.32 -6.86
N ASP A 39 -3.33 -18.41 -5.54
CA ASP A 39 -4.39 -18.12 -4.57
C ASP A 39 -4.15 -16.90 -3.65
N THR A 40 -3.15 -16.03 -3.92
CA THR A 40 -3.08 -14.71 -3.24
C THR A 40 -2.71 -13.54 -4.17
N PRO A 41 -3.57 -13.14 -5.12
CA PRO A 41 -3.24 -12.08 -6.08
C PRO A 41 -3.37 -10.65 -5.54
N PHE A 42 -3.86 -10.46 -4.30
CA PHE A 42 -4.29 -9.14 -3.81
C PHE A 42 -3.67 -8.65 -2.49
N ALA A 43 -3.15 -9.52 -1.62
CA ALA A 43 -2.72 -9.13 -0.27
C ALA A 43 -1.32 -8.47 -0.17
N THR A 44 -0.47 -8.55 -1.20
CA THR A 44 0.97 -8.23 -1.05
C THR A 44 1.47 -7.08 -1.93
N ARG A 45 0.58 -6.18 -2.39
CA ARG A 45 0.98 -5.07 -3.28
C ARG A 45 1.23 -3.75 -2.52
N ARG A 46 2.10 -3.82 -1.51
CA ARG A 46 2.69 -2.62 -0.88
C ARG A 46 3.99 -2.26 -1.61
N MET A 47 4.05 -1.06 -2.17
CA MET A 47 5.29 -0.52 -2.74
C MET A 47 5.67 0.78 -2.06
N ARG A 48 6.98 0.99 -1.94
CA ARG A 48 7.56 2.24 -1.50
C ARG A 48 7.94 3.04 -2.73
N LEU A 49 7.47 4.27 -2.79
CA LEU A 49 7.88 5.27 -3.75
C LEU A 49 8.76 6.28 -3.05
N GLU A 50 9.98 6.45 -3.52
CA GLU A 50 10.84 7.55 -3.12
C GLU A 50 10.40 8.84 -3.84
N GLN A 51 10.94 9.98 -3.40
CA GLN A 51 10.49 11.29 -3.87
C GLN A 51 10.68 11.45 -5.39
N ASP A 52 11.85 11.08 -5.90
CA ASP A 52 12.18 11.17 -7.32
C ASP A 52 11.25 10.30 -8.19
N GLU A 53 10.89 9.11 -7.70
CA GLU A 53 9.96 8.21 -8.39
C GLU A 53 8.55 8.80 -8.45
N GLN A 54 8.13 9.43 -7.35
CA GLN A 54 6.84 10.10 -7.28
C GLN A 54 6.76 11.32 -8.20
N GLU A 55 7.84 12.10 -8.29
CA GLU A 55 7.97 13.23 -9.19
C GLU A 55 7.99 12.79 -10.66
N ALA A 56 8.77 11.76 -10.99
CA ALA A 56 8.80 11.19 -12.33
C ALA A 56 7.40 10.73 -12.78
N MET A 57 6.66 10.04 -11.92
CA MET A 57 5.28 9.65 -12.23
C MET A 57 4.35 10.86 -12.40
N ALA A 58 4.55 11.94 -11.64
CA ALA A 58 3.77 13.16 -11.79
C ALA A 58 3.99 13.80 -13.17
N VAL A 59 5.24 13.89 -13.62
CA VAL A 59 5.60 14.42 -14.95
C VAL A 59 5.00 13.57 -16.07
N LEU A 60 5.08 12.23 -15.95
CA LEU A 60 4.47 11.33 -16.92
C LEU A 60 2.94 11.51 -16.97
N ALA A 61 2.30 11.76 -15.83
CA ALA A 61 0.87 11.98 -15.79
C ALA A 61 0.46 13.37 -16.32
N GLU A 62 1.30 14.38 -16.13
CA GLU A 62 1.09 15.74 -16.65
C GLU A 62 1.21 15.81 -18.16
N SER A 63 2.14 15.04 -18.71
CA SER A 63 2.29 14.87 -20.16
C SER A 63 1.24 13.96 -20.79
N GLY A 64 0.38 13.32 -19.98
CA GLY A 64 -0.67 12.41 -20.46
C GLY A 64 -0.16 11.04 -20.89
N LEU A 65 1.09 10.69 -20.55
CA LEU A 65 1.69 9.39 -20.88
C LEU A 65 1.21 8.27 -19.95
N VAL A 66 0.79 8.62 -18.73
CA VAL A 66 0.19 7.70 -17.78
C VAL A 66 -1.00 8.34 -17.07
N PRO A 67 -1.96 7.56 -16.55
CA PRO A 67 -2.97 8.08 -15.64
C PRO A 67 -2.36 8.61 -14.34
N ARG A 68 -3.11 9.37 -13.54
CA ARG A 68 -2.65 9.81 -12.21
C ARG A 68 -2.73 8.66 -11.19
N LEU A 69 -1.91 8.72 -10.14
CA LEU A 69 -2.04 7.81 -9.00
C LEU A 69 -3.36 8.08 -8.26
N ARG A 70 -4.26 7.09 -8.24
CA ARG A 70 -5.54 7.14 -7.52
C ARG A 70 -5.56 6.04 -6.47
N LEU A 71 -5.41 6.41 -5.20
CA LEU A 71 -5.54 5.50 -4.06
C LEU A 71 -6.68 6.00 -3.18
N VAL A 72 -7.66 5.13 -2.95
CA VAL A 72 -8.75 5.38 -2.01
C VAL A 72 -8.53 4.45 -0.84
N GLY A 73 -7.96 4.96 0.25
CA GLY A 73 -7.71 4.17 1.44
C GLY A 73 -9.00 3.89 2.21
N ARG A 74 -9.07 2.74 2.88
CA ARG A 74 -9.81 2.66 4.13
C ARG A 74 -9.02 3.43 5.20
N GLU A 75 -9.70 4.06 6.14
CA GLU A 75 -9.01 4.57 7.34
C GLU A 75 -8.42 3.37 8.08
N ILE A 76 -7.09 3.20 8.01
CA ILE A 76 -6.39 2.19 8.80
C ILE A 76 -5.96 2.87 10.08
N PRO A 77 -6.45 2.45 11.25
CA PRO A 77 -5.95 3.01 12.50
C PRO A 77 -4.44 2.77 12.56
N SER A 78 -3.68 3.85 12.75
CA SER A 78 -2.23 3.80 12.89
C SER A 78 -1.86 2.83 14.02
N PRO A 79 -0.91 1.88 13.83
CA PRO A 79 -0.49 0.92 14.87
C PRO A 79 0.09 1.53 16.15
N GLN A 80 0.13 2.85 16.25
CA GLN A 80 0.91 3.63 17.20
C GLN A 80 0.14 3.90 18.51
N GLU A 81 -1.17 3.67 18.54
CA GLU A 81 -2.02 3.99 19.70
C GLU A 81 -2.24 2.81 20.68
N THR A 82 -1.95 1.58 20.29
CA THR A 82 -2.18 0.38 21.14
C THR A 82 -0.99 0.00 22.02
N GLY A 83 0.12 0.74 21.97
CA GLY A 83 1.37 0.37 22.65
C GLY A 83 1.88 1.32 23.75
N HIS A 84 1.28 2.50 23.95
CA HIS A 84 1.84 3.52 24.86
C HIS A 84 1.18 3.58 26.25
N ASP A 85 0.09 2.85 26.50
CA ASP A 85 -0.53 2.76 27.82
C ASP A 85 -0.30 1.37 28.43
N ARG A 86 0.97 1.06 28.74
CA ARG A 86 1.26 0.09 29.79
C ARG A 86 1.50 0.92 31.05
N PRO A 87 0.54 1.06 31.97
CA PRO A 87 0.82 1.71 33.24
C PRO A 87 1.94 0.92 33.93
N ALA A 88 3.01 1.62 34.27
CA ALA A 88 4.12 1.06 35.04
C ALA A 88 3.55 0.58 36.39
N ALA A 89 3.48 -0.74 36.56
CA ALA A 89 3.24 -1.33 37.86
C ALA A 89 4.49 -1.10 38.74
N GLY A 90 4.46 -0.04 39.54
CA GLY A 90 5.05 -0.03 40.88
C GLY A 90 3.90 0.09 41.90
N PRO A 91 4.10 -0.20 43.20
CA PRO A 91 5.38 -0.19 43.93
C PRO A 91 5.62 -1.45 44.83
N GLU A 92 6.90 -1.79 45.06
CA GLU A 92 7.51 -2.24 46.33
C GLU A 92 6.61 -2.86 47.42
N HIS A 93 6.81 -4.15 47.71
CA HIS A 93 6.41 -4.76 48.99
C HIS A 93 7.66 -5.02 49.85
N ALA A 94 7.79 -4.24 50.92
CA ALA A 94 8.62 -4.51 52.08
C ALA A 94 8.00 -5.59 52.98
N ALA A 95 8.80 -6.57 53.40
CA ALA A 95 8.69 -7.43 54.59
C ALA A 95 9.56 -8.69 54.33
N GLY A 96 10.47 -9.15 55.18
CA GLY A 96 10.90 -8.81 56.53
C GLY A 96 12.04 -9.76 56.91
#